data_AF-A0A8C5LZ44-F1
#
_entry.id   AF-A0A8C5LZ44-F1
#
_cell.length_a   1.000
_cell.length_b   1.000
_cell.length_c   1.000
_cell.angle_alpha   90.00
_cell.angle_beta   90.00
_cell.angle_gamma   90.00
#
_symmetry.space_group_name_H-M   'P 1'
#
loop_
_entity.id
_entity.type
_entity.pdbx_description
1 polymer ?
#
loop_
_entity_poly.entity_id
_entity_poly.type
_entity_poly.pdbx_seq_one_letter_code
_entity_poly.pdbx_strand_id
1 'polypeptide(L)'
;MGIQRDASNRPPLKKVVTDPSVNSIINLSGFNLLPRHFSLLQKGLSFVPTPHFNKFSWIKDLNLFARRLALHIFMEKKKEREAKNLGVSSEDYVHLENLLALLDECPPDSVNFSQKFKQKTKFTPSFSDFSNLEVFVNLVTSEIESIRNKDLKWESNLSQNEQLALNELQDVCNIVIKQSDKGGNLVIMDRNDYIAMCMLHLNDKDGYRKLESDPTLVFTKGLETLLTLGVQSKLISDDNHKFLLLKYPTIPTLYCLPKIHKSLISPPGRPIISGNNSLTERVSELVDCYLRPLVLDTPSYVRDTQHVLQKLSEIHVSPGTVLVSLDVITLYNNIPHLVGLQATKHFLSGKHSEQETEFVLSLLEYVLHHNYFLFQNHFYLQTRGTAMGTSCAPSYANLYLAWWEKLFVFSTEMMRFTNYVTKWLRYIDDILFLWQGPIEMLNEWLALLNNNEIGFGLTLVVGGNSIEFLDLNIIINSDLELITTLHRKPTSTNNFLNWSSHHPQNLKRGIPIGQYLRARRNCTSLQDFQLEANLLKNMFLSKGYPRKCLKRAYHRALSNLKG
;
A
#
# COMPACT_ATOMS: atom_id res chain seq x y z
N MET A 1 -30.87 26.47 -17.30
CA MET A 1 -31.09 27.27 -16.08
C MET A 1 -31.59 26.33 -15.00
N GLY A 2 -30.79 26.08 -13.97
CA GLY A 2 -31.07 25.08 -12.95
C GLY A 2 -30.28 25.37 -11.68
N ILE A 3 -30.84 26.30 -10.90
CA ILE A 3 -30.65 26.58 -9.47
C ILE A 3 -29.31 26.10 -8.87
N GLN A 4 -28.32 27.00 -8.85
CA GLN A 4 -27.27 27.00 -7.82
C GLN A 4 -27.97 27.05 -6.46
N ARG A 5 -27.97 25.93 -5.72
CA ARG A 5 -28.38 25.94 -4.31
C ARG A 5 -27.19 26.40 -3.49
N ASP A 6 -27.34 27.59 -2.93
CA ASP A 6 -26.43 28.22 -1.98
C ASP A 6 -26.09 27.26 -0.82
N ALA A 7 -24.80 26.96 -0.65
CA ALA A 7 -24.30 26.07 0.41
C ALA A 7 -24.31 26.73 1.81
N SER A 8 -24.74 27.98 1.89
CA SER A 8 -24.69 28.85 3.08
C SER A 8 -25.87 28.70 4.03
N ASN A 9 -26.94 27.97 3.66
CA ASN A 9 -28.21 27.97 4.39
C ASN A 9 -28.72 26.58 4.85
N ARG A 10 -27.83 25.61 5.10
CA ARG A 10 -28.23 24.39 5.83
C ARG A 10 -28.19 24.66 7.34
N PRO A 11 -29.25 24.31 8.11
CA PRO A 11 -29.17 24.34 9.56
C PRO A 11 -28.00 23.44 10.01
N PRO A 12 -27.31 23.76 11.11
CA PRO A 12 -26.25 22.90 11.61
C PRO A 12 -26.86 21.53 11.90
N LEU A 13 -26.55 20.55 11.04
CA LEU A 13 -26.83 19.15 11.30
C LEU A 13 -26.36 18.88 12.73
N LYS A 14 -27.20 18.24 13.55
CA LYS A 14 -26.80 17.73 14.87
C LYS A 14 -25.67 16.73 14.65
N LYS A 15 -24.44 17.23 14.53
CA LYS A 15 -23.22 16.46 14.45
C LYS A 15 -23.00 15.91 15.84
N VAL A 16 -23.36 14.65 16.05
CA VAL A 16 -22.87 13.92 17.21
C VAL A 16 -21.38 13.69 16.97
N VAL A 17 -20.57 14.68 17.29
CA VAL A 17 -19.12 14.51 17.47
C VAL A 17 -18.96 13.79 18.80
N THR A 18 -19.13 12.48 18.81
CA THR A 18 -18.63 11.66 19.91
C THR A 18 -17.10 11.74 19.90
N ASP A 19 -16.49 11.86 21.08
CA ASP A 19 -15.05 11.91 21.31
C ASP A 19 -14.24 11.06 20.30
N PRO A 20 -13.42 11.69 19.43
CA PRO A 20 -12.60 11.01 18.42
C PRO A 20 -11.60 10.00 18.99
N SER A 21 -11.27 10.10 20.29
CA SER A 21 -10.37 9.16 20.95
C SER A 21 -11.03 7.80 21.25
N VAL A 22 -12.37 7.75 21.26
CA VAL A 22 -13.15 6.55 21.62
C VAL A 22 -13.93 5.99 20.43
N ASN A 23 -14.41 6.84 19.52
CA ASN A 23 -15.31 6.42 18.45
C ASN A 23 -14.68 6.57 17.06
N SER A 24 -14.43 5.43 16.40
CA SER A 24 -13.85 5.37 15.05
C SER A 24 -14.85 5.63 13.93
N ILE A 25 -16.04 6.18 14.22
CA ILE A 25 -17.14 6.35 13.27
C ILE A 25 -17.50 7.84 13.19
N ILE A 26 -17.52 8.37 11.97
CA ILE A 26 -17.87 9.75 11.66
C ILE A 26 -19.04 9.72 10.68
N ASN A 27 -20.21 10.16 11.15
CA ASN A 27 -21.39 10.31 10.30
C ASN A 27 -21.51 11.74 9.78
N LEU A 28 -21.26 11.92 8.49
CA LEU A 28 -21.43 13.18 7.75
C LEU A 28 -22.72 13.19 6.92
N SER A 29 -23.48 12.10 6.92
CA SER A 29 -24.73 11.97 6.16
C SER A 29 -25.94 12.43 6.95
N GLY A 30 -27.05 12.65 6.25
CA GLY A 30 -28.37 12.81 6.86
C GLY A 30 -28.98 11.51 7.42
N PHE A 31 -28.33 10.35 7.24
CA PHE A 31 -28.85 9.06 7.68
C PHE A 31 -28.74 8.89 9.20
N ASN A 32 -29.85 8.58 9.85
CA ASN A 32 -29.89 8.39 11.30
C ASN A 32 -29.40 6.99 11.69
N LEU A 33 -28.27 6.92 12.39
CA LEU A 33 -27.70 5.66 12.85
C LEU A 33 -28.30 5.26 14.20
N LEU A 34 -28.86 4.05 14.25
CA LEU A 34 -29.32 3.43 15.49
C LEU A 34 -28.14 2.86 16.30
N PRO A 35 -28.29 2.65 17.62
CA PRO A 35 -27.24 2.05 18.46
C PRO A 35 -26.69 0.72 17.92
N ARG A 36 -27.54 -0.10 17.28
CA ARG A 36 -27.12 -1.36 16.64
C ARG A 36 -26.18 -1.15 15.44
N HIS A 37 -26.38 -0.08 14.67
CA HIS A 37 -25.45 0.29 13.58
C HIS A 37 -24.09 0.66 14.15
N PHE A 38 -24.05 1.46 15.22
CA PHE A 38 -22.79 1.80 15.88
C PHE A 38 -22.07 0.56 16.41
N SER A 39 -22.78 -0.36 17.07
CA SER A 39 -22.20 -1.63 17.58
C SER A 39 -21.52 -2.43 16.46
N LEU A 40 -22.17 -2.56 15.31
CA LEU A 40 -21.61 -3.26 14.15
C LEU A 40 -20.39 -2.51 13.58
N LEU A 41 -20.54 -1.22 13.30
CA LEU A 41 -19.53 -0.41 12.62
C LEU A 41 -18.26 -0.22 13.47
N GLN A 42 -18.38 -0.24 14.81
CA GLN A 42 -17.24 -0.15 15.75
C GLN A 42 -16.31 -1.37 15.66
N LYS A 43 -16.78 -2.50 15.11
CA LYS A 43 -15.93 -3.67 14.84
C LYS A 43 -14.90 -3.38 13.75
N GLY A 44 -15.16 -2.40 12.88
CA GLY A 44 -14.27 -1.94 11.82
C GLY A 44 -14.37 -2.74 10.52
N LEU A 45 -13.85 -2.16 9.43
CA LEU A 45 -13.91 -2.75 8.08
C LEU A 45 -13.12 -4.04 7.90
N SER A 46 -12.13 -4.29 8.78
CA SER A 46 -11.35 -5.52 8.78
C SER A 46 -12.00 -6.65 9.56
N PHE A 47 -13.16 -6.43 10.19
CA PHE A 47 -13.87 -7.48 10.89
C PHE A 47 -14.47 -8.49 9.92
N VAL A 48 -14.08 -9.76 10.08
CA VAL A 48 -14.68 -10.88 9.35
C VAL A 48 -15.74 -11.57 10.25
N PRO A 49 -17.03 -11.57 9.83
CA PRO A 49 -18.08 -12.36 10.46
C PRO A 49 -17.80 -13.86 10.36
N THR A 50 -18.34 -14.65 11.28
CA THR A 50 -18.30 -16.12 11.19
C THR A 50 -18.98 -16.55 9.88
N PRO A 51 -18.28 -17.25 8.97
CA PRO A 51 -18.85 -17.66 7.70
C PRO A 51 -19.95 -18.70 7.91
N HIS A 52 -20.94 -18.70 7.02
CA HIS A 52 -21.93 -19.76 6.97
C HIS A 52 -21.31 -21.03 6.37
N PHE A 53 -21.68 -22.18 6.94
CA PHE A 53 -21.28 -23.47 6.37
C PHE A 53 -21.82 -23.61 4.94
N ASN A 54 -20.94 -23.94 4.01
CA ASN A 54 -21.28 -24.21 2.63
C ASN A 54 -20.46 -25.42 2.14
N LYS A 55 -21.15 -26.55 1.91
CA LYS A 55 -20.54 -27.81 1.46
C LYS A 55 -19.68 -27.62 0.21
N PHE A 56 -20.17 -26.86 -0.77
CA PHE A 56 -19.44 -26.61 -2.01
C PHE A 56 -18.13 -25.86 -1.77
N SER A 57 -18.14 -24.83 -0.91
CA SER A 57 -16.91 -24.10 -0.56
C SER A 57 -15.89 -25.02 0.11
N TRP A 58 -16.33 -25.88 1.01
CA TRP A 58 -15.46 -26.81 1.73
C TRP A 58 -14.84 -27.86 0.81
N ILE A 59 -15.65 -28.45 -0.08
CA ILE A 59 -15.16 -29.39 -1.10
C ILE A 59 -14.17 -28.69 -2.03
N LYS A 60 -14.45 -27.45 -2.45
CA LYS A 60 -13.53 -26.64 -3.25
C LYS A 60 -12.20 -26.41 -2.52
N ASP A 61 -12.24 -26.05 -1.25
CA ASP A 61 -11.03 -25.82 -0.45
C ASP A 61 -10.23 -27.11 -0.22
N LEU A 62 -10.90 -28.23 0.01
CA LEU A 62 -10.30 -29.56 0.07
C LEU A 62 -9.60 -29.91 -1.24
N ASN A 63 -10.25 -29.69 -2.38
CA ASN A 63 -9.66 -29.93 -3.70
C ASN A 63 -8.44 -29.03 -3.96
N LEU A 64 -8.48 -27.76 -3.54
CA LEU A 64 -7.33 -26.86 -3.63
C LEU A 64 -6.18 -27.31 -2.73
N PHE A 65 -6.47 -27.81 -1.53
CA PHE A 65 -5.49 -28.39 -0.63
C PHE A 65 -4.86 -29.67 -1.23
N ALA A 66 -5.69 -30.60 -1.70
CA ALA A 66 -5.25 -31.84 -2.33
C ALA A 66 -4.38 -31.56 -3.56
N ARG A 67 -4.79 -30.61 -4.41
CA ARG A 67 -3.98 -30.16 -5.56
C ARG A 67 -2.59 -29.66 -5.13
N ARG A 68 -2.49 -28.86 -4.07
CA ARG A 68 -1.18 -28.36 -3.60
C ARG A 68 -0.29 -29.51 -3.13
N LEU A 69 -0.85 -30.47 -2.40
CA LEU A 69 -0.09 -31.62 -1.92
C LEU A 69 0.33 -32.54 -3.07
N ALA A 70 -0.57 -32.82 -4.01
CA ALA A 70 -0.29 -33.62 -5.19
C ALA A 70 0.82 -33.02 -6.05
N LEU A 71 0.82 -31.68 -6.23
CA LEU A 71 1.91 -30.97 -6.90
C LEU A 71 3.25 -31.12 -6.16
N HIS A 72 3.24 -31.04 -4.83
CA HIS A 72 4.46 -31.21 -4.04
C HIS A 72 5.05 -32.62 -4.22
N ILE A 73 4.22 -33.66 -4.06
CA ILE A 73 4.64 -35.05 -4.23
C ILE A 73 5.11 -35.30 -5.66
N PHE A 74 4.41 -34.76 -6.66
CA PHE A 74 4.80 -34.88 -8.06
C PHE A 74 6.18 -34.27 -8.33
N MET A 75 6.45 -33.07 -7.81
CA MET A 75 7.73 -32.40 -8.00
C MET A 75 8.88 -33.13 -7.29
N GLU A 76 8.66 -33.68 -6.09
CA GLU A 76 9.67 -34.51 -5.42
C GLU A 76 9.99 -35.78 -6.22
N LYS A 77 8.97 -36.54 -6.65
CA LYS A 77 9.16 -37.71 -7.50
C LYS A 77 9.84 -37.38 -8.82
N LYS A 78 9.58 -36.19 -9.39
CA LYS A 78 10.25 -35.71 -10.60
C LYS A 78 11.75 -35.52 -10.35
N LYS A 79 12.12 -34.84 -9.26
CA LYS A 79 13.53 -34.65 -8.86
C LYS A 79 14.25 -35.97 -8.64
N GLU A 80 13.61 -36.94 -7.98
CA GLU A 80 14.19 -38.28 -7.80
C GLU A 80 14.45 -39.01 -9.12
N ARG A 81 13.54 -38.87 -10.10
CA ARG A 81 13.71 -39.46 -11.44
C ARG A 81 14.85 -38.79 -12.20
N GLU A 82 14.93 -37.46 -12.15
CA GLU A 82 15.98 -36.69 -12.81
C GLU A 82 17.36 -36.99 -12.19
N ALA A 83 17.44 -37.08 -10.86
CA ALA A 83 18.65 -37.49 -10.14
C ALA A 83 19.10 -38.90 -10.56
N LYS A 84 18.18 -39.87 -10.61
CA LYS A 84 18.46 -41.23 -11.10
C LYS A 84 18.94 -41.26 -12.54
N ASN A 85 18.35 -40.47 -13.43
CA ASN A 85 18.76 -40.40 -14.84
C ASN A 85 20.17 -39.82 -15.00
N LEU A 86 20.60 -38.95 -14.08
CA LEU A 86 21.94 -38.37 -14.04
C LEU A 86 22.94 -39.18 -13.21
N GLY A 87 22.51 -40.31 -12.62
CA GLY A 87 23.38 -41.17 -11.79
C GLY A 87 23.84 -40.54 -10.48
N VAL A 88 23.16 -39.49 -10.00
CA VAL A 88 23.49 -38.75 -8.77
C VAL A 88 22.43 -38.98 -7.69
N SER A 89 22.80 -38.76 -6.43
CA SER A 89 21.84 -38.81 -5.32
C SER A 89 20.82 -37.65 -5.43
N SER A 90 19.64 -37.81 -4.84
CA SER A 90 18.62 -36.75 -4.84
C SER A 90 19.10 -35.47 -4.14
N GLU A 91 19.94 -35.60 -3.10
CA GLU A 91 20.53 -34.47 -2.37
C GLU A 91 21.57 -33.74 -3.24
N ASP A 92 22.42 -34.47 -3.95
CA ASP A 92 23.41 -33.90 -4.87
C ASP A 92 22.73 -33.24 -6.08
N TYR A 93 21.65 -33.83 -6.59
CA TYR A 93 20.86 -33.24 -7.67
C TYR A 93 20.23 -31.91 -7.24
N VAL A 94 19.65 -31.84 -6.04
CA VAL A 94 19.12 -30.57 -5.49
C VAL A 94 20.25 -29.57 -5.28
N HIS A 95 21.43 -30.00 -4.83
CA HIS A 95 22.56 -29.11 -4.68
C HIS A 95 23.05 -28.56 -6.03
N LEU A 96 23.11 -29.39 -7.07
CA LEU A 96 23.41 -28.98 -8.45
C LEU A 96 22.34 -28.05 -9.03
N GLU A 97 21.06 -28.33 -8.82
CA GLU A 97 19.94 -27.49 -9.26
C GLU A 97 20.00 -26.12 -8.57
N ASN A 98 20.32 -26.09 -7.27
CA ASN A 98 20.55 -24.85 -6.52
C ASN A 98 21.82 -24.13 -6.98
N LEU A 99 22.91 -24.84 -7.31
CA LEU A 99 24.14 -24.23 -7.83
C LEU A 99 23.92 -23.64 -9.24
N LEU A 100 23.17 -24.32 -10.09
CA LEU A 100 22.77 -23.84 -11.41
C LEU A 100 21.83 -22.63 -11.28
N ALA A 101 20.89 -22.66 -10.33
CA ALA A 101 20.07 -21.49 -10.00
C ALA A 101 20.93 -20.31 -9.52
N LEU A 102 21.96 -20.56 -8.70
CA LEU A 102 22.93 -19.54 -8.25
C LEU A 102 23.85 -19.01 -9.37
N LEU A 103 24.10 -19.80 -10.42
CA LEU A 103 24.84 -19.37 -11.61
C LEU A 103 23.95 -18.54 -12.57
N ASP A 104 22.63 -18.75 -12.53
CA ASP A 104 21.61 -17.91 -13.17
C ASP A 104 21.18 -16.71 -12.29
N GLU A 105 21.65 -16.65 -11.04
CA GLU A 105 21.39 -15.53 -10.13
C GLU A 105 22.25 -14.32 -10.50
N CYS A 106 21.66 -13.50 -11.37
CA CYS A 106 21.82 -12.06 -11.28
C CYS A 106 21.54 -11.62 -9.80
N PRO A 107 22.21 -10.58 -9.27
CA PRO A 107 22.35 -10.30 -7.83
C PRO A 107 21.01 -10.30 -7.07
N PRO A 108 21.00 -10.53 -5.73
CA PRO A 108 19.80 -10.80 -4.92
C PRO A 108 18.67 -9.73 -4.95
N ASP A 109 18.94 -8.55 -5.52
CA ASP A 109 17.95 -7.48 -5.75
C ASP A 109 17.44 -7.39 -7.21
N SER A 110 17.95 -8.24 -8.11
CA SER A 110 17.49 -8.38 -9.48
C SER A 110 16.37 -9.41 -9.54
N VAL A 111 15.19 -8.97 -9.96
CA VAL A 111 14.05 -9.85 -10.13
C VAL A 111 14.39 -10.83 -11.25
N ASN A 112 14.30 -12.14 -11.01
CA ASN A 112 14.33 -13.13 -12.09
C ASN A 112 13.09 -12.91 -12.99
N PHE A 113 13.27 -12.05 -14.01
CA PHE A 113 12.26 -11.62 -14.97
C PHE A 113 11.52 -12.81 -15.58
N SER A 114 12.24 -13.91 -15.79
CA SER A 114 11.74 -15.12 -16.42
C SER A 114 10.79 -15.91 -15.51
N GLN A 115 10.79 -15.73 -14.19
CA GLN A 115 9.97 -16.53 -13.27
C GLN A 115 8.74 -15.77 -12.77
N LYS A 116 8.86 -14.44 -12.58
CA LYS A 116 7.78 -13.60 -12.05
C LYS A 116 6.65 -13.35 -13.07
N PHE A 117 7.01 -13.13 -14.34
CA PHE A 117 6.08 -12.72 -15.40
C PHE A 117 5.72 -13.88 -16.33
N LYS A 118 5.32 -15.03 -15.76
CA LYS A 118 4.83 -16.19 -16.50
C LYS A 118 3.46 -16.61 -15.99
N GLN A 119 2.61 -17.09 -16.90
CA GLN A 119 1.33 -17.65 -16.50
C GLN A 119 1.56 -18.88 -15.62
N LYS A 120 0.93 -18.91 -14.44
CA LYS A 120 0.98 -20.09 -13.56
C LYS A 120 0.39 -21.29 -14.30
N THR A 121 1.08 -22.42 -14.21
CA THR A 121 0.63 -23.65 -14.85
C THR A 121 -0.73 -24.09 -14.27
N LYS A 122 -1.62 -24.50 -15.17
CA LYS A 122 -2.90 -25.14 -14.80
C LYS A 122 -2.76 -26.65 -14.58
N PHE A 123 -1.55 -27.17 -14.78
CA PHE A 123 -1.24 -28.57 -14.53
C PHE A 123 -1.67 -28.97 -13.12
N THR A 124 -2.31 -30.13 -13.05
CA THR A 124 -2.73 -30.78 -11.81
C THR A 124 -2.47 -32.27 -12.04
N PRO A 125 -1.57 -32.90 -11.27
CA PRO A 125 -1.33 -34.33 -11.39
C PRO A 125 -2.58 -35.11 -10.95
N SER A 126 -2.77 -36.32 -11.48
CA SER A 126 -3.95 -37.11 -11.13
C SER A 126 -3.85 -37.56 -9.66
N PHE A 127 -4.95 -37.43 -8.91
CA PHE A 127 -4.97 -37.88 -7.51
C PHE A 127 -4.84 -39.40 -7.39
N SER A 128 -5.30 -40.14 -8.41
CA SER A 128 -5.13 -41.59 -8.53
C SER A 128 -3.67 -42.04 -8.55
N ASP A 129 -2.73 -41.14 -8.84
CA ASP A 129 -1.30 -41.43 -8.82
C ASP A 129 -0.75 -41.51 -7.38
N PHE A 130 -1.57 -41.15 -6.39
CA PHE A 130 -1.19 -41.02 -4.97
C PHE A 130 -2.26 -41.64 -4.05
N SER A 131 -2.26 -42.98 -3.93
CA SER A 131 -3.23 -43.77 -3.14
C SER A 131 -3.60 -43.16 -1.77
N ASN A 132 -2.62 -42.76 -0.95
CA ASN A 132 -2.90 -42.17 0.37
C ASN A 132 -3.66 -40.83 0.30
N LEU A 133 -3.34 -40.00 -0.69
CA LEU A 133 -4.00 -38.70 -0.88
C LEU A 133 -5.42 -38.89 -1.42
N GLU A 134 -5.61 -39.81 -2.36
CA GLU A 134 -6.93 -40.18 -2.87
C GLU A 134 -7.85 -40.68 -1.76
N VAL A 135 -7.36 -41.61 -0.92
CA VAL A 135 -8.13 -42.12 0.23
C VAL A 135 -8.48 -40.99 1.20
N PHE A 136 -7.52 -40.11 1.52
CA PHE A 136 -7.78 -38.96 2.40
C PHE A 136 -8.88 -38.04 1.83
N VAL A 137 -8.77 -37.66 0.55
CA VAL A 137 -9.76 -36.79 -0.10
C VAL A 137 -11.14 -37.44 -0.11
N ASN A 138 -11.22 -38.74 -0.42
CA ASN A 138 -12.49 -39.46 -0.43
C ASN A 138 -13.12 -39.57 0.96
N LEU A 139 -12.33 -39.85 2.00
CA LEU A 139 -12.81 -39.89 3.39
C LEU A 139 -13.35 -38.54 3.83
N VAL A 140 -12.58 -37.46 3.66
CA VAL A 140 -13.00 -36.12 4.08
C VAL A 140 -14.19 -35.64 3.25
N THR A 141 -14.26 -35.98 1.96
CA THR A 141 -15.43 -35.65 1.12
C THR A 141 -16.69 -36.35 1.64
N SER A 142 -16.60 -37.65 1.93
CA SER A 142 -17.71 -38.42 2.53
C SER A 142 -18.14 -37.84 3.87
N GLU A 143 -17.20 -37.45 4.73
CA GLU A 143 -17.50 -36.74 5.98
C GLU A 143 -18.24 -35.43 5.72
N ILE A 144 -17.75 -34.57 4.82
CA ILE A 144 -18.42 -33.29 4.47
C ILE A 144 -19.83 -33.52 3.93
N GLU A 145 -20.02 -34.55 3.11
CA GLU A 145 -21.31 -34.92 2.55
C GLU A 145 -22.28 -35.41 3.63
N SER A 146 -21.78 -36.19 4.61
CA SER A 146 -22.55 -36.72 5.73
C SER A 146 -23.06 -35.65 6.70
N ILE A 147 -22.42 -34.47 6.75
CA ILE A 147 -22.83 -33.36 7.63
C ILE A 147 -24.26 -32.91 7.28
N ARG A 148 -25.18 -33.00 8.23
CA ARG A 148 -26.53 -32.43 8.11
C ARG A 148 -26.51 -31.01 8.66
N ASN A 149 -27.18 -30.07 8.00
CA ASN A 149 -27.23 -28.66 8.41
C ASN A 149 -27.76 -28.46 9.85
N LYS A 150 -28.53 -29.42 10.39
CA LYS A 150 -29.06 -29.38 11.76
C LYS A 150 -28.01 -29.69 12.84
N ASP A 151 -26.89 -30.31 12.47
CA ASP A 151 -25.85 -30.75 13.41
C ASP A 151 -24.79 -29.65 13.68
N LEU A 152 -24.81 -28.57 12.89
CA LEU A 152 -23.85 -27.48 12.97
C LEU A 152 -24.36 -26.37 13.89
N LYS A 153 -24.03 -26.43 15.17
CA LYS A 153 -24.19 -25.30 16.11
C LYS A 153 -22.97 -24.39 16.04
N TRP A 154 -23.01 -23.38 15.18
CA TRP A 154 -21.92 -22.40 15.10
C TRP A 154 -22.38 -21.12 15.77
N GLU A 155 -21.66 -20.70 16.81
CA GLU A 155 -21.90 -19.42 17.43
C GLU A 155 -21.44 -18.31 16.47
N SER A 156 -22.39 -17.45 16.08
CA SER A 156 -22.05 -16.25 15.32
C SER A 156 -21.25 -15.29 16.20
N ASN A 157 -20.20 -14.70 15.63
CA ASN A 157 -19.45 -13.62 16.28
C ASN A 157 -20.12 -12.24 16.11
N LEU A 158 -21.34 -12.22 15.55
CA LEU A 158 -22.24 -11.08 15.51
C LEU A 158 -23.48 -11.37 16.37
N SER A 159 -23.89 -10.40 17.18
CA SER A 159 -25.19 -10.47 17.86
C SER A 159 -26.35 -10.35 16.87
N GLN A 160 -27.56 -10.73 17.29
CA GLN A 160 -28.77 -10.58 16.46
C GLN A 160 -28.97 -9.13 16.00
N ASN A 161 -28.75 -8.16 16.88
CA ASN A 161 -28.84 -6.73 16.54
C ASN A 161 -27.80 -6.30 15.51
N GLU A 162 -26.59 -6.84 15.56
CA GLU A 162 -25.52 -6.53 14.60
C GLU A 162 -25.77 -7.20 13.24
N GLN A 163 -26.37 -8.39 13.22
CA GLN A 163 -26.81 -9.05 11.99
C GLN A 163 -27.94 -8.27 11.31
N LEU A 164 -28.94 -7.81 12.09
CA LEU A 164 -30.00 -6.94 11.58
C LEU A 164 -29.42 -5.63 11.03
N ALA A 165 -28.51 -4.99 11.77
CA ALA A 165 -27.80 -3.80 11.31
C ALA A 165 -27.03 -4.00 10.00
N LEU A 166 -26.42 -5.18 9.81
CA LEU A 166 -25.68 -5.50 8.59
C LEU A 166 -26.62 -5.58 7.39
N ASN A 167 -27.75 -6.28 7.53
CA ASN A 167 -28.76 -6.39 6.48
C ASN A 167 -29.36 -5.01 6.16
N GLU A 168 -29.70 -4.23 7.18
CA GLU A 168 -30.23 -2.87 7.01
C GLU A 168 -29.26 -1.99 6.23
N LEU A 169 -27.99 -1.93 6.62
CA LEU A 169 -26.99 -1.08 5.96
C LEU A 169 -26.64 -1.55 4.54
N GLN A 170 -26.79 -2.83 4.21
CA GLN A 170 -26.57 -3.33 2.85
C GLN A 170 -27.60 -2.79 1.85
N ASP A 171 -28.84 -2.59 2.30
CA ASP A 171 -29.94 -2.12 1.44
C ASP A 171 -29.98 -0.59 1.31
N VAL A 172 -29.24 0.14 2.14
CA VAL A 172 -29.21 1.62 2.10
C VAL A 172 -28.40 2.11 0.89
N CYS A 173 -29.11 2.53 -0.16
CA CYS A 173 -28.47 3.03 -1.37
C CYS A 173 -28.09 4.52 -1.29
N ASN A 174 -28.70 5.34 -0.44
CA ASN A 174 -28.47 6.79 -0.42
C ASN A 174 -27.22 7.24 0.36
N ILE A 175 -26.49 6.33 1.01
CA ILE A 175 -25.23 6.62 1.69
C ILE A 175 -24.04 5.87 1.06
N VAL A 176 -22.85 6.34 1.39
CA VAL A 176 -21.57 5.69 1.08
C VAL A 176 -20.78 5.54 2.38
N ILE A 177 -20.33 4.32 2.66
CA ILE A 177 -19.50 3.99 3.82
C ILE A 177 -18.07 3.73 3.32
N LYS A 178 -17.10 4.54 3.74
CA LYS A 178 -15.69 4.42 3.34
C LYS A 178 -14.74 4.65 4.51
N GLN A 179 -13.54 4.11 4.42
CA GLN A 179 -12.47 4.49 5.33
C GLN A 179 -11.99 5.92 5.03
N SER A 180 -11.59 6.66 6.06
CA SER A 180 -10.92 7.95 5.91
C SER A 180 -9.52 7.80 5.34
N ASP A 181 -9.04 8.87 4.68
CA ASP A 181 -7.71 8.93 4.08
C ASP A 181 -6.57 8.76 5.10
N LYS A 182 -6.74 9.30 6.30
CA LYS A 182 -5.80 9.20 7.43
C LYS A 182 -6.54 8.81 8.69
N GLY A 183 -5.85 8.11 9.59
CA GLY A 183 -6.37 7.74 10.90
C GLY A 183 -7.31 6.53 10.93
N GLY A 184 -7.79 6.07 9.77
CA GLY A 184 -8.56 4.83 9.60
C GLY A 184 -9.98 4.85 10.18
N ASN A 185 -10.55 6.04 10.36
CA ASN A 185 -11.95 6.23 10.74
C ASN A 185 -12.88 5.68 9.65
N LEU A 186 -14.07 5.23 10.07
CA LEU A 186 -15.18 4.93 9.18
C LEU A 186 -15.98 6.22 8.95
N VAL A 187 -16.12 6.62 7.70
CA VAL A 187 -16.86 7.82 7.31
C VAL A 187 -18.10 7.41 6.54
N ILE A 188 -19.24 7.95 6.97
CA ILE A 188 -20.54 7.75 6.33
C ILE A 188 -20.95 9.08 5.71
N MET A 189 -21.22 9.09 4.40
CA MET A 189 -21.56 10.29 3.65
C MET A 189 -22.84 10.06 2.85
N ASP A 190 -23.61 11.13 2.61
CA ASP A 190 -24.66 11.07 1.60
C ASP A 190 -24.03 10.78 0.22
N ARG A 191 -24.67 9.92 -0.56
CA ARG A 191 -24.14 9.48 -1.86
C ARG A 191 -23.90 10.66 -2.80
N ASN A 192 -24.78 11.64 -2.81
CA ASN A 192 -24.65 12.81 -3.67
C ASN A 192 -23.45 13.68 -3.29
N ASP A 193 -23.20 13.85 -1.99
CA ASP A 193 -22.04 14.61 -1.49
C ASP A 193 -20.74 13.86 -1.80
N TYR A 194 -20.74 12.52 -1.69
CA TYR A 194 -19.61 11.69 -2.11
C TYR A 194 -19.34 11.80 -3.62
N ILE A 195 -20.38 11.76 -4.46
CA ILE A 195 -20.25 11.92 -5.91
C ILE A 195 -19.70 13.31 -6.23
N ALA A 196 -20.24 14.36 -5.62
CA ALA A 196 -19.76 15.73 -5.80
C ALA A 196 -18.27 15.85 -5.44
N MET A 197 -17.85 15.25 -4.30
CA MET A 197 -16.44 15.19 -3.90
C MET A 197 -15.55 14.52 -4.95
N CYS A 198 -15.99 13.43 -5.58
CA CYS A 198 -15.25 12.80 -6.69
C CYS A 198 -15.23 13.69 -7.94
N MET A 199 -16.35 14.31 -8.28
CA MET A 199 -16.48 15.17 -9.46
C MET A 199 -15.62 16.44 -9.36
N LEU A 200 -15.30 16.92 -8.15
CA LEU A 200 -14.33 18.02 -7.98
C LEU A 200 -12.97 17.70 -8.60
N HIS A 201 -12.54 16.43 -8.57
CA HIS A 201 -11.33 16.00 -9.27
C HIS A 201 -11.57 15.86 -10.77
N LEU A 202 -12.66 15.21 -11.17
CA LEU A 202 -12.92 14.89 -12.59
C LEU A 202 -13.31 16.10 -13.45
N ASN A 203 -13.70 17.20 -12.83
CA ASN A 203 -13.98 18.46 -13.51
C ASN A 203 -12.70 19.27 -13.79
N ASP A 204 -11.55 18.87 -13.24
CA ASP A 204 -10.25 19.43 -13.62
C ASP A 204 -9.89 18.95 -15.04
N LYS A 205 -9.99 19.88 -15.99
CA LYS A 205 -9.74 19.61 -17.41
C LYS A 205 -8.24 19.43 -17.73
N ASP A 206 -7.36 19.87 -16.84
CA ASP A 206 -5.91 19.71 -17.03
C ASP A 206 -5.48 18.29 -16.61
N GLY A 207 -6.13 17.75 -15.57
CA GLY A 207 -5.85 16.41 -15.02
C GLY A 207 -6.65 15.27 -15.65
N TYR A 208 -7.87 15.52 -16.12
CA TYR A 208 -8.78 14.48 -16.60
C TYR A 208 -9.54 14.86 -17.88
N ARG A 209 -9.75 13.86 -18.72
CA ARG A 209 -10.57 13.95 -19.93
C ARG A 209 -11.66 12.89 -19.92
N LYS A 210 -12.92 13.31 -20.10
CA LYS A 210 -14.04 12.40 -20.33
C LYS A 210 -13.91 11.75 -21.71
N LEU A 211 -14.11 10.44 -21.79
CA LEU A 211 -14.11 9.68 -23.03
C LEU A 211 -15.55 9.45 -23.52
N GLU A 212 -15.71 9.34 -24.83
CA GLU A 212 -17.01 9.11 -25.48
C GLU A 212 -17.48 7.66 -25.33
N SER A 213 -16.54 6.71 -25.29
CA SER A 213 -16.81 5.28 -25.21
C SER A 213 -15.72 4.53 -24.44
N ASP A 214 -15.94 3.25 -24.21
CA ASP A 214 -14.94 2.33 -23.65
C ASP A 214 -13.70 2.22 -24.57
N PRO A 215 -12.50 2.62 -24.12
CA PRO A 215 -11.28 2.55 -24.93
C PRO A 215 -10.60 1.18 -24.90
N THR A 216 -11.07 0.24 -24.08
CA THR A 216 -10.36 -1.01 -23.71
C THR A 216 -9.84 -1.76 -24.93
N LEU A 217 -10.67 -1.97 -25.95
CA LEU A 217 -10.27 -2.73 -27.14
C LEU A 217 -9.15 -2.04 -27.94
N VAL A 218 -9.25 -0.72 -28.10
CA VAL A 218 -8.26 0.08 -28.83
C VAL A 218 -6.93 0.06 -28.09
N PHE A 219 -6.98 0.26 -26.77
CA PHE A 219 -5.78 0.23 -25.94
C PHE A 219 -5.15 -1.17 -25.94
N THR A 220 -5.92 -2.25 -25.76
CA THR A 220 -5.38 -3.62 -25.84
C THR A 220 -4.59 -3.89 -27.12
N LYS A 221 -5.07 -3.44 -28.28
CA LYS A 221 -4.35 -3.57 -29.56
C LYS A 221 -3.03 -2.78 -29.59
N GLY A 222 -3.04 -1.56 -29.04
CA GLY A 222 -1.83 -0.75 -28.91
C GLY A 222 -0.79 -1.43 -28.01
N LEU A 223 -1.22 -1.98 -26.87
CA LEU A 223 -0.34 -2.71 -25.98
C LEU A 223 0.22 -3.99 -26.63
N GLU A 224 -0.63 -4.77 -27.32
CA GLU A 224 -0.21 -5.98 -28.04
C GLU A 224 0.87 -5.67 -29.09
N THR A 225 0.73 -4.56 -29.80
CA THR A 225 1.74 -4.10 -30.77
C THR A 225 3.08 -3.82 -30.06
N LEU A 226 3.05 -3.06 -28.97
CA LEU A 226 4.25 -2.73 -28.18
C LEU A 226 4.94 -3.98 -27.61
N LEU A 227 4.16 -4.93 -27.08
CA LEU A 227 4.71 -6.19 -26.55
C LEU A 227 5.26 -7.09 -27.65
N THR A 228 4.62 -7.13 -28.83
CA THR A 228 5.09 -7.91 -29.98
C THR A 228 6.46 -7.40 -30.45
N LEU A 229 6.67 -6.07 -30.48
CA LEU A 229 7.98 -5.48 -30.77
C LEU A 229 9.02 -5.90 -29.73
N GLY A 230 8.66 -5.90 -28.44
CA GLY A 230 9.53 -6.39 -27.37
C GLY A 230 9.98 -7.84 -27.54
N VAL A 231 9.10 -8.73 -28.03
CA VAL A 231 9.44 -10.12 -28.35
C VAL A 231 10.38 -10.21 -29.56
N GLN A 232 10.09 -9.47 -30.63
CA GLN A 232 10.92 -9.45 -31.85
C GLN A 232 12.35 -8.95 -31.55
N SER A 233 12.47 -7.96 -30.66
CA SER A 233 13.75 -7.44 -30.17
C SER A 233 14.40 -8.29 -29.08
N LYS A 234 13.81 -9.43 -28.71
CA LYS A 234 14.28 -10.35 -27.64
C LYS A 234 14.41 -9.70 -26.25
N LEU A 235 13.69 -8.61 -26.01
CA LEU A 235 13.65 -7.92 -24.72
C LEU A 235 12.72 -8.61 -23.73
N ILE A 236 11.71 -9.32 -24.25
CA ILE A 236 10.81 -10.18 -23.46
C ILE A 236 10.60 -11.52 -24.17
N SER A 237 10.31 -12.57 -23.39
CA SER A 237 9.98 -13.89 -23.95
C SER A 237 8.52 -14.01 -24.37
N ASP A 238 8.17 -15.04 -25.16
CA ASP A 238 6.79 -15.37 -25.51
C ASP A 238 5.90 -15.63 -24.28
N ASP A 239 6.48 -16.22 -23.23
CA ASP A 239 5.75 -16.44 -21.97
C ASP A 239 5.47 -15.13 -21.24
N ASN A 240 6.42 -14.18 -21.29
CA ASN A 240 6.19 -12.83 -20.78
C ASN A 240 5.10 -12.14 -21.59
N HIS A 241 5.13 -12.21 -22.92
CA HIS A 241 4.09 -11.65 -23.78
C HIS A 241 2.70 -12.17 -23.40
N LYS A 242 2.53 -13.49 -23.28
CA LYS A 242 1.26 -14.12 -22.86
C LYS A 242 0.85 -13.73 -21.44
N PHE A 243 1.79 -13.47 -20.55
CA PHE A 243 1.49 -13.01 -19.20
C PHE A 243 1.05 -11.54 -19.20
N LEU A 244 1.79 -10.66 -19.87
CA LEU A 244 1.57 -9.22 -19.87
C LEU A 244 0.27 -8.86 -20.61
N LEU A 245 -0.05 -9.59 -21.70
CA LEU A 245 -1.28 -9.38 -22.46
C LEU A 245 -2.47 -10.10 -21.80
N LEU A 246 -3.34 -9.34 -21.16
CA LEU A 246 -4.59 -9.84 -20.60
C LEU A 246 -5.63 -10.07 -21.68
N LYS A 247 -6.16 -11.30 -21.77
CA LYS A 247 -7.25 -11.61 -22.70
C LYS A 247 -8.54 -10.86 -22.38
N TYR A 248 -8.83 -10.68 -21.09
CA TYR A 248 -10.05 -10.03 -20.60
C TYR A 248 -9.69 -9.11 -19.41
N PRO A 249 -9.18 -7.90 -19.67
CA PRO A 249 -8.85 -6.95 -18.62
C PRO A 249 -10.12 -6.45 -17.93
N THR A 250 -10.02 -6.21 -16.63
CA THR A 250 -11.08 -5.56 -15.82
C THR A 250 -10.99 -4.05 -16.00
N ILE A 251 -12.13 -3.40 -16.21
CA ILE A 251 -12.21 -1.94 -16.32
C ILE A 251 -11.90 -1.32 -14.96
N PRO A 252 -10.88 -0.45 -14.84
CA PRO A 252 -10.58 0.22 -13.59
C PRO A 252 -11.72 1.10 -13.11
N THR A 253 -11.85 1.30 -11.80
CA THR A 253 -12.88 2.18 -11.23
C THR A 253 -12.28 3.22 -10.29
N LEU A 254 -12.84 4.43 -10.29
CA LEU A 254 -12.44 5.48 -9.35
C LEU A 254 -13.25 5.38 -8.05
N TYR A 255 -12.56 5.53 -6.93
CA TYR A 255 -13.18 5.87 -5.65
C TYR A 255 -12.34 6.90 -4.90
N CYS A 256 -12.97 7.68 -4.03
CA CYS A 256 -12.28 8.63 -3.16
C CYS A 256 -12.29 8.19 -1.69
N LEU A 257 -11.19 8.48 -0.98
CA LEU A 257 -11.09 8.41 0.48
C LEU A 257 -11.27 9.82 1.10
N PRO A 258 -12.21 10.02 2.05
CA PRO A 258 -12.44 11.34 2.62
C PRO A 258 -11.28 11.83 3.51
N LYS A 259 -10.75 13.03 3.24
CA LYS A 259 -9.70 13.70 4.02
C LYS A 259 -10.30 14.52 5.17
N ILE A 260 -10.96 13.82 6.09
CA ILE A 260 -11.61 14.41 7.30
C ILE A 260 -10.68 15.22 8.20
N HIS A 261 -9.36 14.97 8.13
CA HIS A 261 -8.35 15.73 8.85
C HIS A 261 -8.14 17.15 8.29
N LYS A 262 -8.65 17.43 7.08
CA LYS A 262 -8.64 18.78 6.49
C LYS A 262 -9.94 19.53 6.74
N SER A 263 -11.08 18.84 6.70
CA SER A 263 -12.40 19.43 6.98
C SER A 263 -13.43 18.36 7.33
N LEU A 264 -14.26 18.65 8.34
CA LEU A 264 -15.42 17.83 8.73
C LEU A 264 -16.75 18.36 8.15
N ILE A 265 -16.73 19.44 7.37
CA ILE A 265 -17.92 20.01 6.73
C ILE A 265 -17.99 19.55 5.27
N SER A 266 -16.87 19.68 4.55
CA SER A 266 -16.74 19.24 3.16
C SER A 266 -15.35 18.64 2.99
N PRO A 267 -15.13 17.38 3.43
CA PRO A 267 -13.82 16.75 3.33
C PRO A 267 -13.41 16.61 1.85
N PRO A 268 -12.19 17.04 1.46
CA PRO A 268 -11.66 16.73 0.15
C PRO A 268 -11.49 15.22 -0.04
N GLY A 269 -11.63 14.71 -1.26
CA GLY A 269 -11.35 13.30 -1.57
C GLY A 269 -9.86 13.06 -1.90
N ARG A 270 -9.30 11.91 -1.54
CA ARG A 270 -8.12 11.34 -2.21
C ARG A 270 -8.60 10.37 -3.30
N PRO A 271 -8.41 10.67 -4.59
CA PRO A 271 -8.81 9.77 -5.66
C PRO A 271 -7.88 8.55 -5.69
N ILE A 272 -8.45 7.36 -5.83
CA ILE A 272 -7.74 6.09 -6.00
C ILE A 272 -8.38 5.34 -7.16
N ILE A 273 -7.55 4.82 -8.06
CA ILE A 273 -8.00 4.00 -9.18
C ILE A 273 -7.79 2.54 -8.81
N SER A 274 -8.88 1.78 -8.71
CA SER A 274 -8.83 0.34 -8.52
C SER A 274 -8.58 -0.34 -9.87
N GLY A 275 -7.31 -0.61 -10.17
CA GLY A 275 -6.85 -1.21 -11.42
C GLY A 275 -6.51 -2.70 -11.34
N ASN A 276 -7.07 -3.45 -10.38
CA ASN A 276 -6.76 -4.87 -10.24
C ASN A 276 -7.20 -5.66 -11.48
N ASN A 277 -6.31 -6.46 -12.05
CA ASN A 277 -6.49 -7.18 -13.31
C ASN A 277 -6.86 -6.26 -14.50
N SER A 278 -6.44 -5.00 -14.45
CA SER A 278 -6.64 -4.05 -15.54
C SER A 278 -5.57 -4.15 -16.62
N LEU A 279 -5.83 -3.51 -17.76
CA LEU A 279 -4.97 -3.57 -18.94
C LEU A 279 -3.49 -3.24 -18.64
N THR A 280 -3.23 -2.23 -17.81
CA THR A 280 -1.88 -1.74 -17.53
C THR A 280 -1.26 -2.30 -16.25
N GLU A 281 -1.98 -3.09 -15.46
CA GLU A 281 -1.50 -3.60 -14.15
C GLU A 281 -0.19 -4.38 -14.29
N ARG A 282 -0.19 -5.43 -15.13
CA ARG A 282 0.98 -6.32 -15.29
C ARG A 282 2.17 -5.63 -15.96
N VAL A 283 1.89 -4.71 -16.88
CA VAL A 283 2.92 -3.88 -17.52
C VAL A 283 3.54 -2.94 -16.50
N SER A 284 2.72 -2.33 -15.64
CA SER A 284 3.21 -1.49 -14.55
C SER A 284 4.07 -2.28 -13.56
N GLU A 285 3.70 -3.51 -13.22
CA GLU A 285 4.55 -4.39 -12.40
C GLU A 285 5.90 -4.70 -13.06
N LEU A 286 5.93 -4.87 -14.38
CA LEU A 286 7.16 -5.08 -15.15
C LEU A 286 8.06 -3.84 -15.11
N VAL A 287 7.48 -2.67 -15.36
CA VAL A 287 8.21 -1.39 -15.29
C VAL A 287 8.77 -1.18 -13.88
N ASP A 288 7.99 -1.45 -12.83
CA ASP A 288 8.46 -1.33 -11.45
C ASP A 288 9.67 -2.22 -11.15
N CYS A 289 9.78 -3.40 -11.78
CA CYS A 289 10.95 -4.26 -11.63
C CYS A 289 12.26 -3.63 -12.15
N TYR A 290 12.18 -2.77 -13.17
CA TYR A 290 13.33 -1.99 -13.64
C TYR A 290 13.57 -0.74 -12.78
N LEU A 291 12.50 -0.05 -12.35
CA LEU A 291 12.64 1.23 -11.65
C LEU A 291 13.03 1.08 -10.18
N ARG A 292 12.52 0.05 -9.50
CA ARG A 292 12.71 -0.11 -8.05
C ARG A 292 14.18 -0.20 -7.64
N PRO A 293 15.06 -1.00 -8.29
CA PRO A 293 16.48 -1.03 -7.95
C PRO A 293 17.11 0.37 -8.03
N LEU A 294 16.79 1.13 -9.07
CA LEU A 294 17.30 2.50 -9.26
C LEU A 294 16.91 3.43 -8.11
N VAL A 295 15.70 3.28 -7.57
CA VAL A 295 15.24 4.05 -6.41
C VAL A 295 16.07 3.73 -5.16
N LEU A 296 16.36 2.45 -4.93
CA LEU A 296 17.14 2.00 -3.76
C LEU A 296 18.57 2.56 -3.77
N ASP A 297 19.11 2.84 -4.96
CA ASP A 297 20.44 3.43 -5.13
C ASP A 297 20.49 4.95 -4.90
N THR A 298 19.34 5.62 -4.78
CA THR A 298 19.32 7.07 -4.61
C THR A 298 19.80 7.48 -3.20
N PRO A 299 20.67 8.50 -3.04
CA PRO A 299 21.28 8.83 -1.75
C PRO A 299 20.28 9.22 -0.66
N SER A 300 19.21 9.92 -1.06
CA SER A 300 18.15 10.41 -0.18
C SER A 300 17.18 9.32 0.28
N TYR A 301 17.20 8.14 -0.35
CA TYR A 301 16.19 7.11 -0.14
C TYR A 301 16.08 6.63 1.32
N VAL A 302 14.84 6.64 1.80
CA VAL A 302 14.41 6.00 3.04
C VAL A 302 13.37 4.93 2.70
N ARG A 303 13.56 3.73 3.27
CA ARG A 303 12.69 2.57 3.02
C ARG A 303 11.49 2.55 3.96
N ASP A 304 11.75 2.84 5.23
CA ASP A 304 10.79 2.76 6.32
C ASP A 304 11.39 3.43 7.57
N THR A 305 10.59 3.49 8.63
CA THR A 305 10.98 3.95 9.97
C THR A 305 12.25 3.32 10.50
N GLN A 306 12.44 2.02 10.30
CA GLN A 306 13.62 1.34 10.84
C GLN A 306 14.89 1.81 10.11
N HIS A 307 14.80 2.05 8.80
CA HIS A 307 15.89 2.66 8.04
C HIS A 307 16.18 4.09 8.51
N VAL A 308 15.16 4.87 8.87
CA VAL A 308 15.36 6.19 9.51
C VAL A 308 16.14 6.04 10.82
N LEU A 309 15.68 5.19 11.74
CA LEU A 309 16.35 4.99 13.04
C LEU A 309 17.83 4.61 12.87
N GLN A 310 18.15 3.73 11.91
CA GLN A 310 19.53 3.39 11.57
C GLN A 310 20.32 4.62 11.11
N LYS A 311 19.80 5.36 10.13
CA LYS A 311 20.46 6.57 9.61
C LYS A 311 20.59 7.69 10.65
N LEU A 312 19.68 7.80 11.62
CA LEU A 312 19.76 8.79 12.70
C LEU A 312 20.83 8.40 13.74
N SER A 313 21.03 7.11 14.00
CA SER A 313 22.03 6.64 14.97
C SER A 313 23.48 6.95 14.60
N GLU A 314 23.73 7.24 13.32
CA GLU A 314 25.04 7.60 12.79
C GLU A 314 25.35 9.10 12.88
N ILE A 315 24.38 9.92 13.28
CA ILE A 315 24.46 11.39 13.20
C ILE A 315 24.94 11.97 14.53
N HIS A 316 25.95 12.82 14.46
CA HIS A 316 26.36 13.69 15.56
C HIS A 316 25.77 15.08 15.32
N VAL A 317 24.99 15.58 16.28
CA VAL A 317 24.32 16.88 16.14
C VAL A 317 25.23 17.99 16.66
N SER A 318 25.45 19.04 15.87
CA SER A 318 26.20 20.22 16.33
C SER A 318 25.28 21.21 17.05
N PRO A 319 25.80 22.04 17.98
CA PRO A 319 25.01 23.08 18.63
C PRO A 319 24.36 24.02 17.60
N GLY A 320 23.10 24.39 17.84
CA GLY A 320 22.34 25.27 16.94
C GLY A 320 21.71 24.58 15.73
N THR A 321 21.89 23.26 15.58
CA THR A 321 21.18 22.48 14.55
C THR A 321 19.68 22.45 14.83
N VAL A 322 18.87 22.64 13.80
CA VAL A 322 17.41 22.49 13.87
C VAL A 322 16.92 21.38 12.94
N LEU A 323 15.87 20.69 13.36
CA LEU A 323 15.17 19.68 12.58
C LEU A 323 14.16 20.35 11.65
N VAL A 324 14.19 19.97 10.38
CA VAL A 324 13.34 20.56 9.33
C VAL A 324 12.70 19.47 8.50
N SER A 325 11.44 19.67 8.13
CA SER A 325 10.72 18.81 7.20
C SER A 325 10.17 19.60 6.02
N LEU A 326 10.23 18.98 4.85
CA LEU A 326 9.52 19.44 3.64
C LEU A 326 8.51 18.38 3.21
N ASP A 327 7.30 18.81 2.84
CA ASP A 327 6.27 17.97 2.23
C ASP A 327 5.99 18.45 0.81
N VAL A 328 6.02 17.51 -0.14
CA VAL A 328 5.74 17.76 -1.56
C VAL A 328 4.23 17.79 -1.82
N ILE A 329 3.72 18.93 -2.27
CA ILE A 329 2.30 19.12 -2.52
C ILE A 329 1.85 18.33 -3.76
N THR A 330 0.96 17.36 -3.53
CA THR A 330 0.23 16.59 -4.56
C THR A 330 1.13 15.95 -5.62
N LEU A 331 2.27 15.40 -5.21
CA LEU A 331 3.30 14.78 -6.07
C LEU A 331 2.73 13.98 -7.25
N TYR A 332 2.01 12.90 -6.99
CA TYR A 332 1.55 11.97 -8.03
C TYR A 332 0.71 12.62 -9.14
N ASN A 333 -0.10 13.61 -8.83
CA ASN A 333 -1.00 14.24 -9.81
C ASN A 333 -0.29 15.28 -10.67
N ASN A 334 0.89 15.73 -10.25
CA ASN A 334 1.53 16.92 -10.77
C ASN A 334 2.70 16.66 -11.71
N ILE A 335 3.29 15.47 -11.67
CA ILE A 335 4.45 15.08 -12.51
C ILE A 335 4.06 15.19 -14.00
N PRO A 336 4.69 16.11 -14.77
CA PRO A 336 4.50 16.16 -16.20
C PRO A 336 5.10 14.90 -16.84
N HIS A 337 4.35 14.21 -17.69
CA HIS A 337 4.78 12.92 -18.26
C HIS A 337 6.14 13.00 -18.95
N LEU A 338 6.34 14.00 -19.82
CA LEU A 338 7.59 14.22 -20.54
C LEU A 338 8.79 14.36 -19.59
N VAL A 339 8.69 15.24 -18.58
CA VAL A 339 9.78 15.50 -17.64
C VAL A 339 10.04 14.28 -16.76
N GLY A 340 8.99 13.58 -16.32
CA GLY A 340 9.17 12.35 -15.54
C GLY A 340 9.77 11.19 -16.36
N LEU A 341 9.45 11.08 -17.65
CA LEU A 341 10.10 10.14 -18.57
C LEU A 341 11.60 10.48 -18.74
N GLN A 342 11.94 11.76 -18.88
CA GLN A 342 13.34 12.21 -18.93
C GLN A 342 14.10 11.90 -17.63
N ALA A 343 13.49 12.18 -16.47
CA ALA A 343 14.06 11.84 -15.18
C ALA A 343 14.31 10.33 -15.05
N THR A 344 13.36 9.52 -15.52
CA THR A 344 13.48 8.05 -15.51
C THR A 344 14.59 7.57 -16.46
N LYS A 345 14.67 8.14 -17.66
CA LYS A 345 15.72 7.86 -18.66
C LYS A 345 17.11 8.12 -18.09
N HIS A 346 17.30 9.23 -17.37
CA HIS A 346 18.57 9.60 -16.73
C HIS A 346 19.13 8.46 -15.86
N PHE A 347 18.28 7.78 -15.08
CA PHE A 347 18.73 6.67 -14.22
C PHE A 347 18.83 5.34 -14.98
N LEU A 348 17.92 5.05 -15.91
CA LEU A 348 17.95 3.81 -16.71
C LEU A 348 19.21 3.71 -17.59
N SER A 349 19.55 4.79 -18.30
CA SER A 349 20.70 4.82 -19.21
C SER A 349 22.04 4.58 -18.51
N GLY A 350 22.12 4.73 -17.18
CA GLY A 350 23.32 4.42 -16.41
C GLY A 350 23.50 2.94 -16.08
N LYS A 351 22.44 2.11 -16.21
CA LYS A 351 22.44 0.70 -15.77
C LYS A 351 21.97 -0.31 -16.82
N HIS A 352 21.28 0.13 -17.86
CA HIS A 352 20.69 -0.72 -18.88
C HIS A 352 21.17 -0.33 -20.28
N SER A 353 21.06 -1.25 -21.23
CA SER A 353 21.33 -0.94 -22.63
C SER A 353 20.35 0.12 -23.17
N GLU A 354 20.73 0.79 -24.25
CA GLU A 354 19.87 1.79 -24.91
C GLU A 354 18.54 1.16 -25.35
N GLN A 355 18.59 -0.05 -25.92
CA GLN A 355 17.39 -0.77 -26.37
C GLN A 355 16.44 -1.12 -25.22
N GLU A 356 16.97 -1.62 -24.10
CA GLU A 356 16.17 -1.90 -22.90
C GLU A 356 15.59 -0.61 -22.31
N THR A 357 16.40 0.46 -22.26
CA THR A 357 15.96 1.77 -21.74
C THR A 357 14.77 2.29 -22.54
N GLU A 358 14.86 2.33 -23.86
CA GLU A 358 13.78 2.81 -24.73
C GLU A 358 12.53 1.93 -24.64
N PHE A 359 12.69 0.62 -24.50
CA PHE A 359 11.55 -0.30 -24.31
C PHE A 359 10.85 -0.07 -22.97
N VAL A 360 11.59 0.04 -21.87
CA VAL A 360 11.02 0.32 -20.54
C VAL A 360 10.34 1.68 -20.50
N LEU A 361 10.94 2.70 -21.15
CA LEU A 361 10.32 4.02 -21.28
C LEU A 361 9.04 3.97 -22.10
N SER A 362 9.00 3.20 -23.20
CA SER A 362 7.79 3.00 -24.01
C SER A 362 6.68 2.33 -23.20
N LEU A 363 7.00 1.34 -22.37
CA LEU A 363 6.04 0.70 -21.47
C LEU A 363 5.55 1.66 -20.38
N LEU A 364 6.45 2.47 -19.79
CA LEU A 364 6.09 3.47 -18.79
C LEU A 364 5.19 4.55 -19.39
N GLU A 365 5.55 5.08 -20.56
CA GLU A 365 4.74 6.04 -21.31
C GLU A 365 3.36 5.45 -21.60
N TYR A 366 3.30 4.19 -22.02
CA TYR A 366 2.04 3.49 -22.25
C TYR A 366 1.18 3.46 -20.97
N VAL A 367 1.75 3.12 -19.82
CA VAL A 367 1.05 3.11 -18.52
C VAL A 367 0.54 4.52 -18.15
N LEU A 368 1.33 5.56 -18.37
CA LEU A 368 0.99 6.95 -18.05
C LEU A 368 -0.15 7.50 -18.93
N HIS A 369 -0.14 7.20 -20.23
CA HIS A 369 -1.10 7.74 -21.20
C HIS A 369 -2.39 6.91 -21.35
N HIS A 370 -2.42 5.69 -20.84
CA HIS A 370 -3.57 4.77 -20.98
C HIS A 370 -4.23 4.45 -19.63
N ASN A 371 -4.10 5.34 -18.64
CA ASN A 371 -4.78 5.23 -17.37
C ASN A 371 -6.24 5.69 -17.45
N TYR A 372 -7.11 4.81 -17.95
CA TYR A 372 -8.56 5.04 -18.03
C TYR A 372 -9.30 4.34 -16.88
N PHE A 373 -10.46 4.87 -16.53
CA PHE A 373 -11.31 4.29 -15.48
C PHE A 373 -12.78 4.68 -15.65
N LEU A 374 -13.66 3.91 -15.01
CA LEU A 374 -15.10 4.13 -14.97
C LEU A 374 -15.50 4.85 -13.67
N PHE A 375 -16.32 5.89 -13.79
CA PHE A 375 -17.00 6.53 -12.67
C PHE A 375 -18.39 7.00 -13.09
N GLN A 376 -19.43 6.67 -12.31
CA GLN A 376 -20.83 7.04 -12.60
C GLN A 376 -21.24 6.75 -14.06
N ASN A 377 -20.94 5.54 -14.54
CA ASN A 377 -21.20 5.07 -15.92
C ASN A 377 -20.52 5.87 -17.04
N HIS A 378 -19.48 6.64 -16.72
CA HIS A 378 -18.71 7.39 -17.70
C HIS A 378 -17.23 7.01 -17.62
N PHE A 379 -16.60 6.91 -18.79
CA PHE A 379 -15.18 6.67 -18.91
C PHE A 379 -14.41 7.99 -18.83
N TYR A 380 -13.30 7.97 -18.10
CA TYR A 380 -12.38 9.07 -17.97
C TYR A 380 -10.96 8.58 -18.23
N LEU A 381 -10.10 9.47 -18.70
CA LEU A 381 -8.67 9.27 -18.90
C LEU A 381 -7.93 10.31 -18.06
N GLN A 382 -6.94 9.87 -17.27
CA GLN A 382 -6.01 10.79 -16.62
C GLN A 382 -4.99 11.29 -17.65
N THR A 383 -4.85 12.61 -17.77
CA THR A 383 -3.99 13.26 -18.78
C THR A 383 -2.68 13.81 -18.20
N ARG A 384 -2.56 13.88 -16.87
CA ARG A 384 -1.38 14.39 -16.17
C ARG A 384 -1.10 13.59 -14.90
N GLY A 385 0.19 13.50 -14.54
CA GLY A 385 0.63 12.77 -13.36
C GLY A 385 0.53 11.26 -13.55
N THR A 386 0.53 10.51 -12.46
CA THR A 386 0.39 9.06 -12.48
C THR A 386 -0.74 8.63 -11.53
N ALA A 387 -1.37 7.50 -11.86
CA ALA A 387 -2.50 6.99 -11.08
C ALA A 387 -2.04 6.55 -9.68
N MET A 388 -2.76 7.01 -8.65
CA MET A 388 -2.67 6.36 -7.34
C MET A 388 -3.33 4.98 -7.43
N GLY A 389 -2.53 3.91 -7.30
CA GLY A 389 -2.95 2.51 -7.43
C GLY A 389 -2.12 1.70 -8.43
N THR A 390 -1.35 2.38 -9.29
CA THR A 390 -0.44 1.76 -10.27
C THR A 390 0.86 1.29 -9.60
N SER A 391 1.32 0.07 -9.90
CA SER A 391 2.47 -0.57 -9.23
C SER A 391 3.77 0.22 -9.34
N CYS A 392 4.10 0.78 -10.52
CA CYS A 392 5.31 1.56 -10.75
C CYS A 392 5.22 3.02 -10.34
N ALA A 393 4.03 3.51 -9.93
CA ALA A 393 3.85 4.92 -9.59
C ALA A 393 4.77 5.39 -8.44
N PRO A 394 4.96 4.63 -7.33
CA PRO A 394 5.86 5.03 -6.27
C PRO A 394 7.32 5.13 -6.73
N SER A 395 7.78 4.16 -7.54
CA SER A 395 9.16 4.17 -8.04
C SER A 395 9.39 5.32 -9.02
N TYR A 396 8.45 5.54 -9.95
CA TYR A 396 8.46 6.68 -10.87
C TYR A 396 8.53 8.02 -10.12
N ALA A 397 7.70 8.22 -9.11
CA ALA A 397 7.68 9.44 -8.30
C ALA A 397 8.99 9.64 -7.52
N ASN A 398 9.57 8.55 -6.98
CA ASN A 398 10.86 8.62 -6.28
C ASN A 398 12.03 8.99 -7.20
N LEU A 399 12.08 8.41 -8.41
CA LEU A 399 13.10 8.76 -9.39
C LEU A 399 12.96 10.20 -9.87
N TYR A 400 11.73 10.67 -10.06
CA TYR A 400 11.46 12.06 -10.39
C TYR A 400 11.99 13.02 -9.31
N LEU A 401 11.69 12.74 -8.03
CA LEU A 401 12.21 13.55 -6.93
C LEU A 401 13.72 13.41 -6.74
N ALA A 402 14.31 12.24 -6.98
CA ALA A 402 15.77 12.08 -6.94
C ALA A 402 16.49 12.88 -8.04
N TRP A 403 15.89 12.93 -9.23
CA TRP A 403 16.37 13.76 -10.33
C TRP A 403 16.24 15.25 -9.98
N TRP A 404 15.10 15.65 -9.42
CA TRP A 404 14.87 17.01 -8.93
C TRP A 404 15.88 17.41 -7.84
N GLU A 405 16.12 16.54 -6.85
CA GLU A 405 17.10 16.76 -5.79
C GLU A 405 18.48 17.04 -6.38
N LYS A 406 18.90 16.24 -7.37
CA LYS A 406 20.20 16.41 -8.02
C LYS A 406 20.31 17.74 -8.76
N LEU A 407 19.28 18.15 -9.49
CA LEU A 407 19.35 19.33 -10.37
C LEU A 407 19.02 20.65 -9.69
N PHE A 408 18.18 20.64 -8.65
CA PHE A 408 17.61 21.87 -8.08
C PHE A 408 17.88 22.01 -6.59
N VAL A 409 18.10 20.92 -5.84
CA VAL A 409 18.43 20.99 -4.41
C VAL A 409 19.94 21.06 -4.24
N PHE A 410 20.67 20.12 -4.84
CA PHE A 410 22.12 19.96 -4.72
C PHE A 410 22.89 20.47 -5.94
N SER A 411 22.33 21.47 -6.64
CA SER A 411 23.00 22.14 -7.75
C SER A 411 24.14 23.04 -7.27
N THR A 412 25.04 23.40 -8.17
CA THR A 412 26.16 24.30 -7.87
C THR A 412 25.68 25.67 -7.37
N GLU A 413 24.60 26.19 -7.95
CA GLU A 413 23.99 27.47 -7.56
C GLU A 413 23.38 27.44 -6.15
N MET A 414 22.96 26.27 -5.68
CA MET A 414 22.32 26.08 -4.38
C MET A 414 23.32 25.72 -3.26
N MET A 415 24.62 25.60 -3.57
CA MET A 415 25.65 25.28 -2.57
C MET A 415 25.66 26.22 -1.37
N ARG A 416 25.32 27.50 -1.57
CA ARG A 416 25.20 28.49 -0.47
C ARG A 416 24.17 28.11 0.59
N PHE A 417 23.18 27.29 0.24
CA PHE A 417 22.19 26.77 1.16
C PHE A 417 22.51 25.34 1.60
N THR A 418 22.86 24.45 0.66
CA THR A 418 23.09 23.03 0.98
C THR A 418 24.30 22.80 1.88
N ASN A 419 25.24 23.74 1.96
CA ASN A 419 26.33 23.68 2.94
C ASN A 419 25.85 23.68 4.40
N TYR A 420 24.63 24.14 4.66
CA TYR A 420 24.00 24.09 5.98
C TYR A 420 23.18 22.81 6.23
N VAL A 421 23.07 21.92 5.24
CA VAL A 421 22.34 20.65 5.35
C VAL A 421 23.30 19.53 5.72
N THR A 422 23.17 18.98 6.92
CA THR A 422 24.10 17.91 7.39
C THR A 422 23.62 16.50 7.07
N LYS A 423 22.31 16.29 7.00
CA LYS A 423 21.71 15.02 6.57
C LYS A 423 20.42 15.30 5.82
N TRP A 424 20.21 14.64 4.69
CA TRP A 424 19.00 14.72 3.88
C TRP A 424 18.39 13.33 3.69
N LEU A 425 17.15 13.16 4.12
CA LEU A 425 16.42 11.90 4.14
C LEU A 425 15.06 12.10 3.48
N ARG A 426 14.66 11.23 2.55
CA ARG A 426 13.38 11.31 1.86
C ARG A 426 12.67 9.97 1.83
N TYR A 427 11.44 9.97 2.33
CA TYR A 427 10.49 8.89 2.19
C TYR A 427 9.37 9.32 1.23
N ILE A 428 9.48 8.93 -0.04
CA ILE A 428 8.55 9.35 -1.10
C ILE A 428 8.46 10.88 -1.17
N ASP A 429 7.37 11.48 -0.65
CA ASP A 429 7.03 12.90 -0.61
C ASP A 429 7.42 13.61 0.69
N ASP A 430 7.68 12.85 1.76
CA ASP A 430 8.12 13.37 3.06
C ASP A 430 9.65 13.48 3.09
N ILE A 431 10.17 14.69 3.31
CA ILE A 431 11.61 14.97 3.43
C ILE A 431 11.91 15.42 4.86
N LEU A 432 13.01 14.92 5.42
CA LEU A 432 13.60 15.31 6.69
C LEU A 432 15.05 15.69 6.48
N PHE A 433 15.47 16.82 7.03
CA PHE A 433 16.87 17.19 7.08
C PHE A 433 17.24 18.00 8.32
N LEU A 434 18.53 18.03 8.61
CA LEU A 434 19.12 18.80 9.69
C LEU A 434 19.73 20.07 9.10
N TRP A 435 19.39 21.22 9.67
CA TRP A 435 19.77 22.55 9.19
C TRP A 435 20.60 23.29 10.23
N GLN A 436 21.72 23.88 9.80
CA GLN A 436 22.67 24.63 10.67
C GLN A 436 22.78 26.11 10.33
N GLY A 437 22.03 26.58 9.33
CA GLY A 437 22.07 27.96 8.87
C GLY A 437 21.04 28.87 9.56
N PRO A 438 21.02 30.16 9.21
CA PRO A 438 19.94 31.08 9.59
C PRO A 438 18.59 30.63 9.01
N ILE A 439 17.50 30.88 9.74
CA ILE A 439 16.14 30.53 9.29
C ILE A 439 15.69 31.40 8.10
N GLU A 440 16.22 32.61 7.99
CA GLU A 440 15.97 33.53 6.87
C GLU A 440 16.48 32.95 5.56
N MET A 441 17.70 32.37 5.57
CA MET A 441 18.28 31.70 4.40
C MET A 441 17.49 30.44 4.02
N LEU A 442 16.97 29.71 5.01
CA LEU A 442 16.12 28.55 4.75
C LEU A 442 14.82 28.94 4.04
N ASN A 443 14.19 30.06 4.44
CA ASN A 443 12.99 30.57 3.78
C ASN A 443 13.29 31.11 2.38
N GLU A 444 14.44 31.78 2.18
CA GLU A 444 14.92 32.19 0.85
C GLU A 444 15.09 30.96 -0.05
N TRP A 445 15.73 29.91 0.46
CA TRP A 445 15.94 28.67 -0.28
C TRP A 445 14.61 28.02 -0.67
N LEU A 446 13.65 27.94 0.26
CA LEU A 446 12.31 27.43 -0.02
C LEU A 446 11.61 28.24 -1.13
N ALA A 447 11.70 29.57 -1.09
CA ALA A 447 11.09 30.43 -2.10
C ALA A 447 11.68 30.17 -3.50
N LEU A 448 13.00 29.98 -3.59
CA LEU A 448 13.69 29.61 -4.82
C LEU A 448 13.25 28.22 -5.31
N LEU A 449 13.21 27.24 -4.40
CA LEU A 449 12.77 25.88 -4.75
C LEU A 449 11.32 25.84 -5.21
N ASN A 450 10.44 26.69 -4.68
CA ASN A 450 9.03 26.79 -5.08
C ASN A 450 8.82 27.59 -6.39
N ASN A 451 9.80 28.36 -6.83
CA ASN A 451 9.76 29.08 -8.10
C ASN A 451 10.34 28.20 -9.21
N ASN A 452 9.59 27.18 -9.64
CA ASN A 452 10.08 26.16 -10.57
C ASN A 452 9.04 25.79 -11.65
N GLU A 453 9.51 25.23 -12.77
CA GLU A 453 8.68 24.68 -13.86
C GLU A 453 8.33 23.19 -13.69
N ILE A 454 8.64 22.62 -12.52
CA ILE A 454 8.67 21.19 -12.21
C ILE A 454 7.28 20.73 -11.72
N GLY A 455 6.33 21.66 -11.60
CA GLY A 455 4.92 21.36 -11.51
C GLY A 455 4.42 21.00 -10.11
N PHE A 456 5.26 21.07 -9.07
CA PHE A 456 4.87 20.90 -7.67
C PHE A 456 5.46 21.97 -6.75
N GLY A 457 4.82 22.17 -5.60
CA GLY A 457 5.30 23.04 -4.53
C GLY A 457 5.70 22.25 -3.28
N LEU A 458 6.36 22.93 -2.37
CA LEU A 458 6.87 22.44 -1.09
C LEU A 458 6.28 23.25 0.07
N THR A 459 5.93 22.55 1.14
CA THR A 459 5.63 23.17 2.44
C THR A 459 6.75 22.91 3.43
N LEU A 460 7.08 23.90 4.24
CA LEU A 460 8.18 23.87 5.20
C LEU A 460 7.65 23.82 6.63
N VAL A 461 8.21 22.92 7.43
CA VAL A 461 8.02 22.87 8.89
C VAL A 461 9.38 22.94 9.57
N VAL A 462 9.60 23.99 10.36
CA VAL A 462 10.78 24.14 11.20
C VAL A 462 10.43 23.65 12.61
N GLY A 463 10.93 22.47 12.99
CA GLY A 463 10.63 21.82 14.27
C GLY A 463 11.52 22.30 15.43
N GLY A 464 12.60 23.02 15.15
CA GLY A 464 13.60 23.36 16.15
C GLY A 464 14.24 22.08 16.69
N ASN A 465 14.01 21.76 17.97
CA ASN A 465 14.55 20.56 18.61
C ASN A 465 13.64 19.33 18.48
N SER A 466 12.42 19.42 17.93
CA SER A 466 11.50 18.29 17.82
C SER A 466 10.75 18.32 16.49
N ILE A 467 10.70 17.20 15.76
CA ILE A 467 9.91 17.10 14.54
C ILE A 467 9.28 15.73 14.35
N GLU A 468 8.12 15.72 13.71
CA GLU A 468 7.41 14.51 13.30
C GLU A 468 7.93 14.06 11.94
N PHE A 469 8.34 12.80 11.83
CA PHE A 469 8.70 12.17 10.56
C PHE A 469 8.28 10.70 10.56
N LEU A 470 7.48 10.30 9.55
CA LEU A 470 6.82 8.99 9.52
C LEU A 470 5.96 8.73 10.78
N ASP A 471 6.34 7.75 11.59
CA ASP A 471 5.74 7.38 12.87
C ASP A 471 6.65 7.68 14.08
N LEU A 472 7.63 8.57 13.88
CA LEU A 472 8.56 9.03 14.90
C LEU A 472 8.29 10.49 15.26
N ASN A 473 8.44 10.81 16.53
CA ASN A 473 8.81 12.15 16.96
C ASN A 473 10.31 12.12 17.27
N ILE A 474 11.10 12.85 16.50
CA ILE A 474 12.55 12.92 16.60
C ILE A 474 12.88 14.17 17.41
N ILE A 475 13.69 14.03 18.45
CA ILE A 475 14.03 15.10 19.38
C ILE A 475 15.56 15.20 19.49
N ILE A 476 16.10 16.43 19.46
CA ILE A 476 17.47 16.73 19.86
C ILE A 476 17.45 16.99 21.37
N ASN A 477 18.10 16.13 22.15
CA ASN A 477 18.17 16.29 23.61
C ASN A 477 19.22 17.36 24.02
N SER A 478 19.35 17.60 25.33
CA SER A 478 20.34 18.55 25.87
C SER A 478 21.78 18.15 25.59
N ASP A 479 22.04 16.86 25.39
CA ASP A 479 23.37 16.30 25.13
C ASP A 479 23.70 16.24 23.62
N LEU A 480 22.85 16.85 22.78
CA LEU A 480 22.97 16.87 21.31
C LEU A 480 22.91 15.47 20.66
N GLU A 481 22.13 14.58 21.27
CA GLU A 481 21.80 13.26 20.73
C GLU A 481 20.37 13.26 20.17
N LEU A 482 20.17 12.46 19.13
CA LEU A 482 18.84 12.24 18.54
C LEU A 482 18.14 11.13 19.31
N ILE A 483 17.08 11.50 20.03
CA ILE A 483 16.17 10.56 20.67
C ILE A 483 14.87 10.48 19.87
N THR A 484 14.18 9.34 19.97
CA THR A 484 12.95 9.09 19.24
C THR A 484 11.87 8.55 20.15
N THR A 485 10.63 8.96 19.89
CA THR A 485 9.43 8.39 20.48
C THR A 485 8.39 8.10 19.40
N LEU A 486 7.35 7.33 19.72
CA LEU A 486 6.31 7.00 18.76
C LEU A 486 5.36 8.19 18.56
N HIS A 487 5.21 8.66 17.33
CA HIS A 487 4.24 9.69 16.99
C HIS A 487 2.90 9.06 16.56
N ARG A 488 1.79 9.57 17.10
CA ARG A 488 0.43 9.26 16.65
C ARG A 488 -0.24 10.53 16.15
N LYS A 489 -0.71 10.51 14.90
CA LYS A 489 -1.50 11.61 14.36
C LYS A 489 -2.76 11.82 15.22
N PRO A 490 -3.21 13.06 15.44
CA PRO A 490 -4.43 13.33 16.21
C PRO A 490 -5.67 12.59 15.71
N THR A 491 -5.71 12.27 14.41
CA THR A 491 -6.81 11.53 13.78
C THR A 491 -6.72 10.00 13.94
N SER A 492 -5.66 9.48 14.56
CA SER A 492 -5.40 8.05 14.68
C SER A 492 -6.39 7.40 15.64
N THR A 493 -7.26 6.54 15.13
CA THR A 493 -8.21 5.79 15.95
C THR A 493 -7.74 4.38 16.25
N ASN A 494 -8.37 3.76 17.24
CA ASN A 494 -8.12 2.38 17.58
C ASN A 494 -8.76 1.44 16.53
N ASN A 495 -8.00 1.16 15.45
CA ASN A 495 -8.43 0.30 14.34
C ASN A 495 -7.86 -1.12 14.44
N PHE A 496 -7.42 -1.55 15.62
CA PHE A 496 -7.01 -2.94 15.80
C PHE A 496 -8.19 -3.88 15.54
N LEU A 497 -7.87 -5.02 14.93
CA LEU A 497 -8.84 -6.08 14.64
C LEU A 497 -9.56 -6.48 15.92
N ASN A 498 -10.89 -6.56 15.90
CA ASN A 498 -11.63 -7.03 17.07
C ASN A 498 -11.32 -8.50 17.37
N TRP A 499 -11.13 -8.85 18.65
CA TRP A 499 -10.78 -10.21 19.08
C TRP A 499 -11.81 -11.27 18.65
N SER A 500 -13.09 -10.89 18.60
CA SER A 500 -14.19 -11.77 18.18
C SER A 500 -14.20 -12.09 16.68
N SER A 501 -13.36 -11.42 15.87
CA SER A 501 -13.32 -11.66 14.42
C SER A 501 -12.87 -13.08 14.07
N HIS A 502 -13.42 -13.62 12.98
CA HIS A 502 -13.15 -14.96 12.46
C HIS A 502 -11.81 -15.08 11.71
N HIS A 503 -10.76 -14.47 12.27
CA HIS A 503 -9.40 -14.62 11.78
C HIS A 503 -8.66 -15.74 12.52
N PRO A 504 -7.64 -16.37 11.91
CA PRO A 504 -6.78 -17.33 12.58
C PRO A 504 -6.22 -16.78 13.89
N GLN A 505 -6.23 -17.63 14.93
CA GLN A 505 -5.85 -17.21 16.27
C GLN A 505 -4.40 -16.73 16.36
N ASN A 506 -3.51 -17.30 15.56
CA ASN A 506 -2.11 -16.88 15.48
C ASN A 506 -1.96 -15.47 14.91
N LEU A 507 -2.77 -15.09 13.91
CA LEU A 507 -2.80 -13.74 13.37
C LEU A 507 -3.24 -12.75 14.46
N LYS A 508 -4.36 -13.04 15.14
CA LYS A 508 -4.87 -12.18 16.22
C LYS A 508 -3.83 -12.00 17.33
N ARG A 509 -3.19 -13.08 17.79
CA ARG A 509 -2.12 -13.04 18.81
C ARG A 509 -0.86 -12.31 18.32
N GLY A 510 -0.57 -12.33 17.03
CA GLY A 510 0.56 -11.65 16.41
C GLY A 510 0.42 -10.13 16.40
N ILE A 511 -0.80 -9.59 16.32
CA ILE A 511 -1.04 -8.13 16.25
C ILE A 511 -0.46 -7.39 17.47
N PRO A 512 -0.77 -7.75 18.73
CA PRO A 512 -0.15 -7.11 19.89
C PRO A 512 1.37 -7.25 19.92
N ILE A 513 1.91 -8.41 19.51
CA ILE A 513 3.36 -8.64 19.46
C ILE A 513 4.01 -7.63 18.52
N GLY A 514 3.49 -7.48 17.31
CA GLY A 514 3.99 -6.51 16.34
C GLY A 514 3.93 -5.07 16.84
N GLN A 515 2.84 -4.66 17.49
CA GLN A 515 2.69 -3.29 17.99
C GLN A 515 3.60 -2.98 19.18
N TYR A 516 3.75 -3.91 20.14
CA TYR A 516 4.69 -3.72 21.24
C TYR A 516 6.14 -3.70 20.76
N LEU A 517 6.51 -4.57 19.80
CA LEU A 517 7.86 -4.55 19.21
C LEU A 517 8.13 -3.25 18.45
N ARG A 518 7.15 -2.74 17.70
CA ARG A 518 7.23 -1.43 17.05
C ARG A 518 7.42 -0.31 18.07
N ALA A 519 6.58 -0.25 19.11
CA ALA A 519 6.72 0.76 20.15
C ALA A 519 8.10 0.68 20.83
N ARG A 520 8.59 -0.52 21.11
CA ARG A 520 9.91 -0.71 21.71
C ARG A 520 11.04 -0.22 20.81
N ARG A 521 10.97 -0.50 19.51
CA ARG A 521 11.98 -0.10 18.52
C ARG A 521 11.99 1.41 18.29
N ASN A 522 10.83 2.05 18.27
CA ASN A 522 10.68 3.48 17.98
C ASN A 522 10.92 4.39 19.19
N CYS A 523 11.02 3.83 20.40
CA CYS A 523 11.30 4.59 21.61
C CYS A 523 12.75 4.37 22.04
N THR A 524 13.53 5.45 22.12
CA THR A 524 14.90 5.40 22.64
C THR A 524 14.89 5.05 24.13
N SER A 525 14.06 5.71 24.93
CA SER A 525 13.98 5.47 26.37
C SER A 525 13.01 4.34 26.73
N LEU A 526 13.33 3.61 27.81
CA LEU A 526 12.44 2.58 28.34
C LEU A 526 11.17 3.19 28.95
N GLN A 527 11.26 4.41 29.48
CA GLN A 527 10.13 5.11 30.09
C GLN A 527 9.09 5.47 29.04
N ASP A 528 9.51 6.03 27.90
CA ASP A 528 8.61 6.35 26.78
C ASP A 528 7.95 5.08 26.25
N PHE A 529 8.72 3.99 26.10
CA PHE A 529 8.15 2.69 25.73
C PHE A 529 7.08 2.22 26.72
N GLN A 530 7.27 2.39 28.03
CA GLN A 530 6.30 1.95 29.04
C GLN A 530 5.00 2.77 28.97
N LEU A 531 5.08 4.09 28.76
CA LEU A 531 3.91 4.95 28.55
C LEU A 531 3.12 4.48 27.32
N GLU A 532 3.84 4.29 26.21
CA GLU A 532 3.30 3.81 24.94
C GLU A 532 2.66 2.41 25.05
N ALA A 533 3.32 1.51 25.78
CA ALA A 533 2.85 0.17 26.01
C ALA A 533 1.54 0.13 26.83
N ASN A 534 1.38 1.04 27.79
CA ASN A 534 0.17 1.17 28.57
C ASN A 534 -1.00 1.70 27.72
N LEU A 535 -0.75 2.66 26.83
CA LEU A 535 -1.75 3.12 25.86
C LEU A 535 -2.20 1.98 24.95
N LEU A 536 -1.26 1.24 24.34
CA LEU A 536 -1.55 0.08 23.50
C LEU A 536 -2.35 -0.99 24.25
N LYS A 537 -2.01 -1.25 25.51
CA LYS A 537 -2.74 -2.20 26.36
C LYS A 537 -4.21 -1.82 26.46
N ASN A 538 -4.50 -0.55 26.76
CA ASN A 538 -5.88 -0.06 26.90
C ASN A 538 -6.65 -0.17 25.57
N MET A 539 -6.01 0.19 24.45
CA MET A 539 -6.59 0.03 23.11
C MET A 539 -6.92 -1.42 22.77
N PHE A 540 -6.03 -2.36 23.08
CA PHE A 540 -6.31 -3.79 22.83
C PHE A 540 -7.41 -4.34 23.74
N LEU A 541 -7.44 -3.91 25.01
CA LEU A 541 -8.51 -4.31 25.93
C LEU A 541 -9.88 -3.85 25.43
N SER A 542 -9.99 -2.63 24.88
CA SER A 542 -11.26 -2.16 24.32
C SER A 542 -11.68 -2.92 23.05
N LYS A 543 -10.76 -3.62 22.37
CA LYS A 543 -11.04 -4.53 21.25
C LYS A 543 -11.26 -5.99 21.68
N GLY A 544 -11.36 -6.25 22.99
CA GLY A 544 -11.68 -7.56 23.55
C GLY A 544 -10.49 -8.52 23.69
N TYR A 545 -9.26 -8.05 23.57
CA TYR A 545 -8.09 -8.92 23.67
C TYR A 545 -7.87 -9.45 25.10
N PRO A 546 -7.55 -10.75 25.28
CA PRO A 546 -7.27 -11.31 26.59
C PRO A 546 -6.01 -10.72 27.23
N ARG A 547 -6.10 -10.34 28.52
CA ARG A 547 -4.96 -9.81 29.30
C ARG A 547 -3.72 -10.71 29.25
N LYS A 548 -3.90 -12.04 29.28
CA LYS A 548 -2.79 -13.02 29.18
C LYS A 548 -2.04 -12.90 27.85
N CYS A 549 -2.75 -12.64 26.75
CA CYS A 549 -2.14 -12.42 25.43
C CYS A 549 -1.28 -11.15 25.42
N LEU A 550 -1.82 -10.05 25.96
CA LEU A 550 -1.14 -8.77 26.03
C LEU A 550 0.11 -8.83 26.92
N LYS A 551 0.03 -9.47 28.09
CA LYS A 551 1.18 -9.66 28.99
C LYS A 551 2.32 -10.41 28.31
N ARG A 552 2.02 -11.49 27.57
CA ARG A 552 3.02 -12.24 26.80
C ARG A 552 3.66 -11.38 25.71
N ALA A 553 2.87 -10.62 24.98
CA ALA A 553 3.37 -9.74 23.91
C ALA A 553 4.25 -8.62 24.47
N TYR A 554 3.85 -7.99 25.57
CA TYR A 554 4.64 -6.98 26.28
C TYR A 554 5.97 -7.53 26.80
N HIS A 555 5.95 -8.69 27.47
CA HIS A 555 7.20 -9.33 27.94
C HIS A 555 8.13 -9.69 26.79
N ARG A 556 7.59 -10.15 25.65
CA ARG A 556 8.40 -10.43 24.44
C ARG A 556 9.08 -9.18 23.90
N ALA A 557 8.39 -8.03 23.94
CA ALA A 557 9.00 -6.76 23.53
C ALA A 557 10.06 -6.27 24.52
N LEU A 558 9.85 -6.46 25.83
CA LEU A 558 10.86 -6.17 26.85
C LEU A 558 12.09 -7.08 26.72
N SER A 559 11.90 -8.37 26.48
CA SER A 559 13.00 -9.34 26.40
C SER A 559 13.85 -9.18 25.15
N ASN A 560 13.33 -8.54 24.10
CA ASN A 560 14.09 -8.16 22.91
C ASN A 560 15.03 -6.95 23.16
N LEU A 561 15.47 -6.76 24.41
CA LEU A 561 16.62 -5.94 24.76
C LEU A 561 17.89 -6.66 24.30
N LYS A 562 18.30 -6.44 23.05
CA LYS A 562 19.69 -6.26 22.58
C LYS A 562 19.83 -6.56 21.09
N GLY A 563 20.65 -5.74 20.46
CA GLY A 563 20.98 -5.68 19.04
C GLY A 563 20.96 -4.22 18.64
#